data_AF-A0A1Q7RKF4-F1
#
_entry.id   AF-A0A1Q7RKF4-F1
#
_cell.length_a   1.000
_cell.length_b   1.000
_cell.length_c   1.000
_cell.angle_alpha   90.00
_cell.angle_beta   90.00
_cell.angle_gamma   90.00
#
_symmetry.space_group_name_H-M   'P 1'
#
loop_
_entity.id
_entity.type
_entity.pdbx_description
1 polymer ?
#
loop_
_entity_poly.entity_id
_entity_poly.type
_entity_poly.pdbx_seq_one_letter_code
_entity_poly.pdbx_strand_id
1 'polypeptide(L)'
;MFGGIRNMGTPDGALAGRGARARRSAAGFTLIELLIVVAIIGLIAAIAIPNLMSALNKAKQTKTMADIKAIGSALETYAVDNNTYPKGLGDANAQVLGQYLSRYLKTIPPGDGWNNPWHVDTNSAGTVYTITSYGADGASGTDPGGPTTDFKSDIIYTNSSFYQWPQGAQQ
;
A
#
# COMPACT_ATOMS: atom_id res chain seq x y z
N MET A 1 -48.14 -64.02 -80.62
CA MET A 1 -48.91 -62.86 -80.12
C MET A 1 -48.04 -62.18 -79.08
N PHE A 2 -47.26 -61.17 -79.46
CA PHE A 2 -47.62 -59.74 -79.56
C PHE A 2 -47.91 -59.06 -78.20
N GLY A 3 -47.25 -57.92 -78.02
CA GLY A 3 -47.43 -56.95 -76.94
C GLY A 3 -46.21 -56.95 -76.03
N GLY A 4 -45.19 -56.09 -76.23
CA GLY A 4 -45.28 -54.63 -76.18
C GLY A 4 -45.31 -54.22 -74.70
N ILE A 5 -44.49 -53.32 -74.16
CA ILE A 5 -44.00 -52.04 -74.66
C ILE A 5 -42.75 -51.69 -73.83
N ARG A 6 -41.73 -51.10 -74.47
CA ARG A 6 -40.56 -50.50 -73.80
C ARG A 6 -40.97 -49.18 -73.13
N ASN A 7 -40.30 -48.75 -72.07
CA ASN A 7 -39.38 -47.58 -72.10
C ASN A 7 -39.15 -46.92 -70.72
N MET A 8 -37.89 -46.50 -70.52
CA MET A 8 -37.37 -45.29 -69.85
C MET A 8 -37.56 -44.98 -68.35
N GLY A 9 -36.44 -44.53 -67.75
CA GLY A 9 -36.43 -43.49 -66.71
C GLY A 9 -35.50 -43.78 -65.52
N THR A 10 -34.17 -43.73 -65.69
CA THR A 10 -33.25 -42.66 -65.17
C THR A 10 -32.71 -42.88 -63.74
N PRO A 11 -31.55 -42.27 -63.40
CA PRO A 11 -30.57 -42.79 -62.45
C PRO A 11 -30.61 -42.11 -61.06
N ASP A 12 -29.66 -42.50 -60.22
CA ASP A 12 -29.11 -41.77 -59.07
C ASP A 12 -29.95 -41.64 -57.80
N GLY A 13 -29.26 -41.66 -56.66
CA GLY A 13 -29.78 -40.98 -55.47
C GLY A 13 -29.33 -41.56 -54.13
N ALA A 14 -28.10 -41.24 -53.75
CA ALA A 14 -27.65 -41.22 -52.37
C ALA A 14 -28.66 -40.55 -51.43
N LEU A 15 -28.82 -41.05 -50.19
CA LEU A 15 -29.18 -40.20 -49.04
C LEU A 15 -28.44 -40.70 -47.78
N ALA A 16 -27.19 -40.25 -47.66
CA ALA A 16 -26.48 -40.20 -46.40
C ALA A 16 -27.29 -39.32 -45.42
N GLY A 17 -27.88 -39.94 -44.39
CA GLY A 17 -28.52 -39.26 -43.28
C GLY A 17 -27.50 -38.47 -42.47
N ARG A 18 -27.28 -37.21 -42.85
CA ARG A 18 -26.44 -36.28 -42.12
C ARG A 18 -27.25 -35.70 -40.95
N GLY A 19 -27.07 -36.26 -39.76
CA GLY A 19 -27.65 -35.74 -38.52
C GLY A 19 -27.27 -34.26 -38.34
N ALA A 20 -28.29 -33.39 -38.33
CA ALA A 20 -28.13 -31.97 -38.07
C ALA A 20 -27.74 -31.78 -36.60
N ARG A 21 -26.48 -31.43 -36.33
CA ARG A 21 -26.07 -30.87 -35.03
C ARG A 21 -26.67 -29.47 -34.91
N ALA A 22 -27.55 -29.28 -33.94
CA ALA A 22 -27.99 -27.96 -33.51
C ALA A 22 -26.76 -27.13 -33.09
N ARG A 23 -26.49 -26.04 -33.81
CA ARG A 23 -25.47 -25.06 -33.43
C ARG A 23 -25.96 -24.35 -32.18
N ARG A 24 -25.28 -24.55 -31.05
CA ARG A 24 -25.40 -23.65 -29.90
C ARG A 24 -24.86 -22.30 -30.34
N SER A 25 -25.73 -21.30 -30.36
CA SER A 25 -25.36 -19.90 -30.56
C SER A 25 -24.47 -19.49 -29.39
N ALA A 26 -23.16 -19.36 -29.61
CA ALA A 26 -22.31 -18.68 -28.66
C ALA A 26 -22.68 -17.20 -28.68
N ALA A 27 -23.29 -16.70 -27.60
CA ALA A 27 -23.49 -15.27 -27.42
C ALA A 27 -22.10 -14.61 -27.32
N GLY A 28 -21.73 -13.83 -28.33
CA GLY A 28 -20.50 -13.05 -28.32
C GLY A 28 -20.67 -11.78 -27.49
N PHE A 29 -19.65 -11.43 -26.71
CA PHE A 29 -19.57 -10.17 -25.98
C PHE A 29 -19.56 -9.01 -26.98
N THR A 30 -20.38 -7.99 -26.78
CA THR A 30 -20.35 -6.81 -27.65
C THR A 30 -19.22 -5.86 -27.24
N LEU A 31 -18.62 -5.17 -28.21
CA LEU A 31 -17.62 -4.13 -27.90
C LEU A 31 -18.22 -3.01 -27.05
N ILE A 32 -19.50 -2.68 -27.27
CA ILE A 32 -20.20 -1.64 -26.52
C ILE A 32 -20.41 -2.01 -25.04
N GLU A 33 -20.69 -3.27 -24.72
CA GLU A 33 -20.76 -3.74 -23.33
C GLU A 33 -19.44 -3.54 -22.60
N LEU A 34 -18.32 -3.89 -23.23
CA LEU A 34 -17.01 -3.71 -22.62
C LEU A 34 -16.65 -2.22 -22.50
N LEU A 35 -17.00 -1.40 -23.50
CA LEU A 35 -16.74 0.05 -23.48
C LEU A 35 -17.49 0.77 -22.35
N ILE A 36 -18.76 0.45 -22.12
CA ILE A 36 -19.54 1.07 -21.04
C ILE A 36 -18.98 0.64 -19.67
N VAL A 37 -18.57 -0.62 -19.51
CA VAL A 37 -18.00 -1.12 -18.26
C VAL A 37 -16.71 -0.40 -17.90
N VAL A 38 -15.76 -0.28 -18.84
CA VAL A 38 -14.51 0.43 -18.55
C VAL A 38 -14.72 1.92 -18.33
N ALA A 39 -15.73 2.53 -18.97
CA ALA A 39 -16.10 3.92 -18.75
C ALA A 39 -16.61 4.16 -17.32
N ILE A 40 -17.50 3.30 -16.81
CA ILE A 40 -18.03 3.40 -15.44
C ILE A 40 -16.93 3.11 -14.40
N ILE A 41 -16.11 2.09 -14.62
CA ILE A 41 -14.97 1.78 -13.73
C ILE A 41 -14.00 2.97 -13.71
N GLY A 42 -13.70 3.58 -14.86
CA GLY A 42 -12.86 4.78 -14.95
C GLY A 42 -13.41 5.96 -14.16
N LEU A 43 -14.73 6.20 -14.24
CA LEU A 43 -15.38 7.27 -13.47
C LEU A 43 -15.28 7.04 -11.96
N ILE A 44 -15.57 5.82 -11.49
CA ILE A 44 -15.49 5.48 -10.07
C ILE A 44 -14.04 5.59 -9.58
N ALA A 45 -13.09 5.06 -10.35
CA ALA A 45 -11.67 5.09 -10.02
C ALA A 45 -11.14 6.53 -9.87
N ALA A 46 -11.55 7.45 -10.75
CA ALA A 46 -11.13 8.84 -10.71
C ALA A 46 -11.50 9.54 -9.38
N ILE A 47 -12.64 9.21 -8.78
CA ILE A 47 -13.08 9.79 -7.49
C ILE A 47 -12.52 9.00 -6.30
N ALA A 48 -12.44 7.67 -6.42
CA ALA A 48 -12.07 6.81 -5.31
C ALA A 48 -10.56 6.83 -5.00
N ILE A 49 -9.70 6.85 -6.02
CA ILE A 49 -8.24 6.77 -5.86
C ILE A 49 -7.66 7.90 -4.98
N PRO A 50 -7.92 9.21 -5.22
CA PRO A 50 -7.32 10.26 -4.40
C PRO A 50 -7.76 10.18 -2.93
N ASN A 51 -9.02 9.86 -2.68
CA ASN A 51 -9.56 9.66 -1.33
C ASN A 51 -8.90 8.48 -0.62
N LEU A 52 -8.70 7.37 -1.34
CA LEU A 52 -7.99 6.21 -0.82
C LEU A 52 -6.54 6.54 -0.45
N MET A 53 -5.82 7.26 -1.31
CA MET A 53 -4.43 7.64 -1.04
C MET A 53 -4.30 8.51 0.21
N SER A 54 -5.18 9.51 0.39
CA SER A 54 -5.21 10.32 1.61
C SER A 54 -5.50 9.48 2.85
N ALA A 55 -6.46 8.54 2.78
CA ALA A 55 -6.77 7.65 3.89
C ALA A 55 -5.60 6.73 4.27
N LEU A 56 -4.89 6.18 3.28
CA LEU A 56 -3.69 5.38 3.49
C LEU A 56 -2.58 6.19 4.16
N ASN A 57 -2.32 7.42 3.69
CA ASN A 57 -1.30 8.27 4.30
C ASN A 57 -1.64 8.67 5.74
N LYS A 58 -2.92 8.92 6.07
CA LYS A 58 -3.35 9.15 7.46
C LYS A 58 -3.13 7.93 8.36
N ALA A 59 -3.42 6.73 7.84
CA ALA A 59 -3.16 5.49 8.56
C ALA A 59 -1.66 5.30 8.81
N LYS A 60 -0.82 5.61 7.81
CA LYS A 60 0.65 5.60 7.93
C LYS A 60 1.14 6.59 8.98
N GLN A 61 0.70 7.85 8.95
CA GLN A 61 1.04 8.85 9.99
C GLN A 61 0.68 8.36 11.39
N THR A 62 -0.54 7.85 11.57
CA THR A 62 -1.02 7.37 12.88
C THR A 62 -0.16 6.21 13.38
N LYS A 63 0.17 5.28 12.48
CA LYS A 63 1.10 4.17 12.78
C LYS A 63 2.49 4.69 13.15
N THR A 64 3.06 5.60 12.37
CA THR A 64 4.37 6.21 12.63
C THR A 64 4.39 6.85 14.01
N MET A 65 3.37 7.64 14.38
CA MET A 65 3.30 8.26 15.71
C MET A 65 3.24 7.24 16.85
N ALA A 66 2.53 6.13 16.66
CA ALA A 66 2.46 5.07 17.65
C ALA A 66 3.81 4.34 17.79
N ASP A 67 4.46 4.04 16.66
CA ASP A 67 5.76 3.38 16.61
C ASP A 67 6.86 4.27 17.23
N ILE A 68 6.86 5.59 16.95
CA ILE A 68 7.76 6.57 17.58
C ILE A 68 7.59 6.59 19.09
N LYS A 69 6.35 6.60 19.60
CA LYS A 69 6.11 6.55 21.07
C LYS A 69 6.66 5.28 21.68
N ALA A 70 6.51 4.14 21.00
CA ALA A 70 7.02 2.86 21.48
C ALA A 70 8.56 2.85 21.52
N ILE A 71 9.23 3.38 20.49
CA ILE A 71 10.68 3.55 20.44
C ILE A 71 11.15 4.53 21.53
N GLY A 72 10.48 5.66 21.69
CA GLY A 72 10.77 6.65 22.73
C GLY A 72 10.70 6.02 24.13
N SER A 73 9.63 5.31 24.45
CA SER A 73 9.50 4.58 25.72
C SER A 73 10.61 3.55 25.95
N ALA A 74 11.06 2.87 24.88
CA ALA A 74 12.16 1.93 24.95
C ALA A 74 13.51 2.64 25.19
N LEU A 75 13.73 3.81 24.58
CA LEU A 75 14.90 4.66 24.82
C LEU A 75 14.95 5.17 26.26
N GLU A 76 13.81 5.60 26.81
CA GLU A 76 13.70 6.02 28.22
C GLU A 76 14.09 4.87 29.16
N THR A 77 13.58 3.67 28.90
CA THR A 77 13.91 2.47 29.70
C THR A 77 15.40 2.10 29.54
N TYR A 78 15.95 2.23 28.33
CA TYR A 78 17.39 2.05 28.09
C TYR A 78 18.22 3.04 28.93
N ALA A 79 17.81 4.30 28.99
CA ALA A 79 18.52 5.34 29.75
C ALA A 79 18.44 5.11 31.26
N VAL A 80 17.34 4.54 31.77
CA VAL A 80 17.25 4.14 33.19
C VAL A 80 18.32 3.10 33.55
N ASP A 81 18.57 2.13 32.66
CA ASP A 81 19.56 1.08 32.92
C ASP A 81 21.01 1.53 32.66
N ASN A 82 21.23 2.38 31.65
CA ASN A 82 22.57 2.74 31.16
C ASN A 82 23.00 4.17 31.50
N ASN A 83 22.16 4.92 32.22
CA ASN A 83 22.31 6.35 32.56
C ASN A 83 22.46 7.32 31.38
N THR A 84 22.41 6.81 30.14
CA THR A 84 22.58 7.58 28.91
C THR A 84 21.77 6.93 27.78
N TYR A 85 21.33 7.72 26.81
CA TYR A 85 20.74 7.22 25.57
C TYR A 85 21.81 6.66 24.60
N PRO A 86 21.45 5.70 23.73
CA PRO A 86 22.38 5.18 22.72
C PRO A 86 22.84 6.28 21.75
N LYS A 87 24.14 6.35 21.50
CA LYS A 87 24.74 7.36 20.60
C LYS A 87 25.06 6.76 19.23
N GLY A 88 25.04 7.61 18.20
CA GLY A 88 25.45 7.22 16.84
C GLY A 88 24.47 6.30 16.13
N LEU A 89 23.18 6.35 16.49
CA LEU A 89 22.12 5.62 15.79
C LEU A 89 21.88 6.21 14.40
N GLY A 90 21.72 7.54 14.29
CA GLY A 90 21.49 8.23 13.02
C GLY A 90 20.32 7.59 12.28
N ASP A 91 20.57 7.12 11.06
CA ASP A 91 19.62 6.38 10.23
C ASP A 91 19.52 4.91 10.70
N ALA A 92 18.72 4.69 11.74
CA ALA A 92 18.55 3.40 12.37
C ALA A 92 17.42 2.60 11.72
N ASN A 93 17.81 1.57 10.97
CA ASN A 93 16.88 0.50 10.57
C ASN A 93 16.55 -0.43 11.76
N ALA A 94 15.62 -1.37 11.58
CA ALA A 94 15.25 -2.33 12.63
C ALA A 94 16.44 -3.10 13.23
N GLN A 95 17.48 -3.41 12.44
CA GLN A 95 18.64 -4.14 12.94
C GLN A 95 19.51 -3.26 13.83
N VAL A 96 19.73 -2.00 13.47
CA VAL A 96 20.48 -1.03 14.28
C VAL A 96 19.74 -0.74 15.58
N LEU A 97 18.44 -0.47 15.51
CA LEU A 97 17.61 -0.29 16.71
C LEU A 97 17.62 -1.55 17.59
N GLY A 98 17.60 -2.74 16.98
CA GLY A 98 17.61 -4.00 17.70
C GLY A 98 18.87 -4.25 18.53
N GLN A 99 20.03 -3.74 18.13
CA GLN A 99 21.26 -3.91 18.93
C GLN A 99 21.13 -3.31 20.34
N TYR A 100 20.34 -2.24 20.47
CA TYR A 100 20.17 -1.51 21.74
C TYR A 100 18.82 -1.79 22.39
N LEU A 101 17.75 -1.90 21.59
CA LEU A 101 16.37 -1.88 22.06
C LEU A 101 15.68 -3.26 22.09
N SER A 102 16.32 -4.35 21.63
CA SER A 102 15.67 -5.68 21.61
C SER A 102 15.19 -6.17 22.98
N ARG A 103 15.79 -5.67 24.07
CA ARG A 103 15.36 -6.01 25.44
C ARG A 103 14.27 -5.09 26.00
N TYR A 104 14.07 -3.92 25.38
CA TYR A 104 13.17 -2.86 25.83
C TYR A 104 11.92 -2.73 24.95
N LEU A 105 11.93 -3.33 23.76
CA LEU A 105 10.87 -3.24 22.77
C LEU A 105 10.49 -4.63 22.24
N LYS A 106 9.22 -5.02 22.41
CA LYS A 106 8.71 -6.36 22.05
C LYS A 106 8.82 -6.67 20.55
N THR A 107 8.53 -5.68 19.72
CA THR A 107 8.62 -5.79 18.26
C THR A 107 9.21 -4.50 17.74
N ILE A 108 10.34 -4.58 17.05
CA ILE A 108 11.02 -3.42 16.50
C ILE A 108 10.34 -3.05 15.17
N PRO A 109 9.79 -1.82 15.03
CA PRO A 109 9.25 -1.37 13.76
C PRO A 109 10.35 -1.33 12.70
N PRO A 110 10.16 -1.93 11.51
CA PRO A 110 11.18 -1.97 10.46
C PRO A 110 11.52 -0.59 9.89
N GLY A 111 10.59 0.34 9.97
CA GLY A 111 10.69 1.73 9.52
C GLY A 111 9.40 2.47 9.84
N ASP A 112 9.28 3.70 9.34
CA ASP A 112 8.06 4.48 9.47
C ASP A 112 6.92 3.94 8.56
N GLY A 113 5.76 4.59 8.60
CA GLY A 113 4.60 4.23 7.78
C GLY A 113 4.84 4.28 6.26
N TRP A 114 5.90 4.94 5.78
CA TRP A 114 6.32 5.00 4.38
C TRP A 114 7.53 4.14 4.09
N ASN A 115 7.97 3.33 5.06
CA ASN A 115 9.11 2.44 4.96
C ASN A 115 10.46 3.16 4.85
N ASN A 116 10.55 4.38 5.38
CA ASN A 116 11.81 5.06 5.59
C ASN A 116 12.46 4.57 6.90
N PRO A 117 13.81 4.60 7.00
CA PRO A 117 14.50 4.30 8.26
C PRO A 117 14.13 5.33 9.34
N TRP A 118 14.33 4.96 10.61
CA TRP A 118 14.15 5.89 11.71
C TRP A 118 15.38 6.76 11.87
N HIS A 119 15.21 8.07 12.00
CA HIS A 119 16.31 8.96 12.36
C HIS A 119 16.30 9.15 13.86
N VAL A 120 17.24 8.53 14.56
CA VAL A 120 17.36 8.63 16.02
C VAL A 120 18.68 9.30 16.34
N ASP A 121 18.59 10.55 16.79
CA ASP A 121 19.72 11.33 17.22
C ASP A 121 19.74 11.47 18.74
N THR A 122 20.94 11.59 19.28
CA THR A 122 21.16 11.81 20.70
C THR A 122 22.23 12.88 20.85
N ASN A 123 22.02 13.82 21.78
CA ASN A 123 22.99 14.88 22.02
C ASN A 123 24.35 14.33 22.49
N SER A 124 25.41 15.13 22.39
CA SER A 124 26.77 14.69 22.80
C SER A 124 26.84 14.22 24.25
N ALA A 125 25.97 14.74 25.12
CA ALA A 125 25.87 14.34 26.52
C ALA A 125 25.18 12.99 26.75
N GLY A 126 24.34 12.50 25.81
CA GLY A 126 23.54 11.29 26.01
C GLY A 126 22.29 11.49 26.86
N THR A 127 21.82 12.73 27.02
CA THR A 127 20.71 13.11 27.91
C THR A 127 19.44 13.52 27.19
N VAL A 128 19.53 13.77 25.88
CA VAL A 128 18.40 14.15 25.02
C VAL A 128 18.43 13.27 23.80
N TYR A 129 17.29 12.67 23.48
CA TYR A 129 17.07 11.97 22.21
C TYR A 129 16.03 12.70 21.37
N THR A 130 16.17 12.54 20.07
CA THR A 130 15.23 13.00 19.06
C THR A 130 14.99 11.85 18.09
N ILE A 131 13.72 11.50 17.88
CA ILE A 131 13.28 10.56 16.85
C ILE A 131 12.56 11.36 15.79
N THR A 132 13.02 11.23 14.55
CA THR A 132 12.44 11.90 13.38
C THR A 132 12.01 10.86 12.35
N SER A 133 10.80 11.04 11.83
CA SER A 133 10.34 10.42 10.58
C SER A 133 10.17 11.52 9.55
N TYR A 134 10.75 11.34 8.37
CA TYR A 134 10.69 12.27 7.25
C TYR A 134 9.37 12.20 6.46
N GLY A 135 8.29 11.73 7.08
CA GLY A 135 6.97 11.73 6.42
C GLY A 135 6.92 10.98 5.07
N ALA A 136 6.03 11.44 4.19
CA ALA A 136 5.76 10.80 2.91
C ALA A 136 6.81 11.07 1.83
N ASP A 137 7.60 12.14 1.93
CA ASP A 137 8.64 12.47 0.96
C ASP A 137 9.99 11.81 1.29
N GLY A 138 10.19 11.40 2.55
CA GLY A 138 11.39 10.68 2.96
C GLY A 138 12.65 11.56 3.01
N ALA A 139 12.48 12.89 3.04
CA ALA A 139 13.57 13.85 3.12
C ALA A 139 13.41 14.74 4.36
N SER A 140 14.53 15.18 4.94
CA SER A 140 14.49 16.13 6.05
C SER A 140 13.81 17.44 5.63
N GLY A 141 12.73 17.79 6.31
CA GLY A 141 11.94 18.97 6.04
C GLY A 141 12.42 20.22 6.77
N THR A 142 11.61 21.28 6.68
CA THR A 142 11.68 22.38 7.64
C THR A 142 10.99 21.95 8.92
N ASP A 143 11.61 22.24 10.08
CA ASP A 143 11.12 21.82 11.39
C ASP A 143 10.59 23.01 12.20
N PRO A 144 9.46 23.64 11.79
CA PRO A 144 8.91 24.80 12.50
C PRO A 144 8.44 24.46 13.92
N GLY A 145 8.24 23.18 14.24
CA GLY A 145 7.62 22.73 15.47
C GLY A 145 6.10 22.94 15.46
N GLY A 146 5.40 22.18 16.29
CA GLY A 146 3.94 22.24 16.41
C GLY A 146 3.18 21.37 15.41
N PRO A 147 1.89 21.69 15.16
CA PRO A 147 1.04 20.90 14.29
C PRO A 147 1.38 21.11 12.80
N THR A 148 1.43 20.01 12.04
CA THR A 148 1.62 20.01 10.59
C THR A 148 0.37 19.55 9.85
N THR A 149 0.18 20.05 8.63
CA THR A 149 -1.00 19.79 7.78
C THR A 149 -0.67 19.16 6.43
N ASP A 150 0.55 18.66 6.24
CA ASP A 150 1.00 18.00 5.01
C ASP A 150 1.57 16.62 5.35
N PHE A 151 1.25 15.62 4.52
CA PHE A 151 1.79 14.27 4.67
C PHE A 151 3.31 14.19 4.53
N LYS A 152 3.92 15.16 3.86
CA LYS A 152 5.37 15.28 3.66
C LYS A 152 6.08 15.87 4.86
N SER A 153 5.36 16.49 5.79
CA SER A 153 6.02 17.10 6.94
C SER A 153 6.58 16.05 7.89
N ASP A 154 7.76 16.36 8.43
CA ASP A 154 8.44 15.52 9.40
C ASP A 154 7.62 15.38 10.69
N ILE A 155 7.74 14.21 11.32
CA ILE A 155 7.19 13.92 12.64
C ILE A 155 8.37 13.81 13.60
N ILE A 156 8.42 14.72 14.57
CA ILE A 156 9.58 14.86 15.46
C ILE A 156 9.14 14.64 16.90
N TYR A 157 9.80 13.71 17.56
CA TYR A 157 9.58 13.38 18.95
C TYR A 157 10.87 13.52 19.74
N THR A 158 10.85 14.34 20.78
CA THR A 158 12.03 14.64 21.61
C THR A 158 11.64 14.66 23.08
N ASN A 159 12.49 14.07 23.93
CA ASN A 159 12.33 14.06 25.39
C ASN A 159 10.89 13.75 25.84
N SER A 160 10.37 12.58 25.43
CA SER A 160 9.04 12.12 25.77
C SER A 160 7.84 12.94 25.23
N SER A 161 8.06 13.89 24.32
CA SER A 161 6.98 14.74 23.75
C SER A 161 7.13 14.93 22.24
N PHE A 162 6.01 15.19 21.55
CA PHE A 162 6.08 15.56 20.13
C PHE A 162 6.46 17.03 20.02
N TYR A 163 7.61 17.28 19.39
CA TYR A 163 7.97 18.63 18.96
C TYR A 163 7.18 19.02 17.72
N GLN A 164 6.98 18.08 16.79
CA GLN A 164 6.22 18.28 15.56
C GLN A 164 5.30 17.07 15.31
N TRP A 165 4.02 17.30 15.04
CA TRP A 165 3.04 16.24 14.86
C TRP A 165 1.98 16.59 13.81
N PRO A 166 1.44 15.61 13.08
CA PRO A 166 0.34 15.85 12.16
C PRO A 166 -0.95 16.15 12.93
N GLN A 167 -1.65 17.22 12.54
CA GLN A 167 -2.96 17.57 13.10
C GLN A 167 -3.87 18.15 12.01
N GLY A 168 -5.19 17.96 12.17
CA GLY A 168 -6.18 18.57 11.29
C GLY A 168 -6.25 17.92 9.90
N ALA A 169 -6.76 18.68 8.93
CA ALA A 169 -6.93 18.22 7.56
C ALA A 169 -5.57 18.20 6.84
N GLN A 170 -5.02 16.99 6.69
CA GLN A 170 -3.79 16.74 5.95
C GLN A 170 -4.02 16.87 4.43
N GLN A 171 -3.14 17.58 3.75
CA GLN A 171 -3.11 17.77 2.29
C GLN A 171 -1.98 16.95 1.67
#